data_AF-A0A960JC66-F1
#
_entry.id   AF-A0A960JC66-F1
#
_cell.length_a   1.000
_cell.length_b   1.000
_cell.length_c   1.000
_cell.angle_alpha   90.00
_cell.angle_beta   90.00
_cell.angle_gamma   90.00
#
_symmetry.space_group_name_H-M   'P 1'
#
loop_
_entity.id
_entity.type
_entity.pdbx_description
1 polymer ?
#
loop_
_entity_poly.entity_id
_entity_poly.type
_entity_poly.pdbx_seq_one_letter_code
_entity_poly.pdbx_strand_id
1 'polypeptide(L)'
;MRPVDGAAFASGPIDVAAKAPEGAHLELDGKAAEGAQVEQPFPGVLHAKLAAEPGEHVVALVWPGGRAQVRVFVGDNPPDGFKPFHTHPPPDGIDCAQCHGLSRRGRFRFQGDCFACHTDEQFTAKHPHAKHVLEQCGMCHNAHGSTADALQLYPRETACRQCHSL
;
A
#
# COMPACT_ATOMS: atom_id res chain seq x y z
N MET A 1 6.68 1.42 -0.51
CA MET A 1 5.59 1.95 -1.34
C MET A 1 4.46 0.93 -1.38
N ARG A 2 3.29 1.33 -1.85
CA ARG A 2 2.23 0.44 -2.32
C ARG A 2 1.93 0.80 -3.79
N PRO A 3 1.63 -0.18 -4.66
CA PRO A 3 1.48 -1.61 -4.38
C PRO A 3 2.80 -2.33 -4.02
N VAL A 4 2.69 -3.60 -3.63
CA VAL A 4 3.84 -4.48 -3.30
C VAL A 4 4.36 -5.21 -4.53
N ASP A 5 5.58 -5.75 -4.46
CA ASP A 5 6.13 -6.61 -5.51
C ASP A 5 5.20 -7.81 -5.76
N GLY A 6 4.99 -8.13 -7.03
CA GLY A 6 4.09 -9.20 -7.45
C GLY A 6 2.61 -8.82 -7.31
N ALA A 7 2.25 -7.54 -7.27
CA ALA A 7 0.85 -7.11 -7.31
C ALA A 7 0.26 -7.23 -8.71
N ALA A 8 -0.93 -7.82 -8.82
CA ALA A 8 -1.71 -7.88 -10.06
C ALA A 8 -2.98 -7.04 -9.95
N PHE A 9 -3.28 -6.30 -11.00
CA PHE A 9 -4.48 -5.49 -11.15
C PHE A 9 -5.26 -5.96 -12.38
N ALA A 10 -6.59 -6.04 -12.28
CA ALA A 10 -7.43 -6.37 -13.44
C ALA A 10 -7.34 -5.31 -14.55
N SER A 11 -7.17 -4.04 -14.16
CA SER A 11 -7.01 -2.92 -15.07
C SER A 11 -6.17 -1.81 -14.43
N GLY A 12 -5.57 -0.96 -15.26
CA GLY A 12 -5.00 0.31 -14.81
C GLY A 12 -6.07 1.35 -14.49
N PRO A 13 -5.68 2.54 -13.99
CA PRO A 13 -4.31 2.93 -13.66
C PRO A 13 -3.79 2.25 -12.38
N ILE A 14 -2.46 2.19 -12.23
CA ILE A 14 -1.81 1.72 -10.99
C ILE A 14 -1.82 2.87 -9.98
N ASP A 15 -2.56 2.71 -8.89
CA ASP A 15 -2.55 3.65 -7.77
C ASP A 15 -1.31 3.41 -6.89
N VAL A 16 -0.45 4.43 -6.81
CA VAL A 16 0.83 4.36 -6.09
C VAL A 16 0.84 5.34 -4.95
N ALA A 17 1.07 4.83 -3.74
CA ALA A 17 1.32 5.63 -2.54
C ALA A 17 2.69 5.29 -1.94
N ALA A 18 3.54 6.30 -1.75
CA ALA A 18 4.90 6.10 -1.28
C ALA A 18 5.34 7.18 -0.29
N LYS A 19 6.01 6.76 0.80
CA LYS A 19 6.87 7.68 1.55
C LYS A 19 8.09 7.95 0.69
N ALA A 20 8.40 9.22 0.52
CA ALA A 20 9.36 9.72 -0.43
C ALA A 20 10.38 10.60 0.30
N PRO A 21 11.69 10.28 0.26
CA PRO A 21 12.71 11.20 0.72
C PRO A 21 12.77 12.46 -0.16
N GLU A 22 13.52 13.45 0.29
CA GLU A 22 13.70 14.69 -0.48
C GLU A 22 14.31 14.40 -1.87
N GLY A 23 13.79 15.07 -2.89
CA GLY A 23 14.21 14.88 -4.28
C GLY A 23 13.77 13.56 -4.91
N ALA A 24 12.87 12.80 -4.27
CA ALA A 24 12.37 11.57 -4.84
C ALA A 24 11.29 11.81 -5.91
N HIS A 25 11.26 10.94 -6.92
CA HIS A 25 10.23 10.90 -7.95
C HIS A 25 9.78 9.46 -8.23
N LEU A 26 8.62 9.33 -8.88
CA LEU A 26 8.09 8.04 -9.33
C LEU A 26 8.44 7.80 -10.80
N GLU A 27 8.70 6.54 -11.13
CA GLU A 27 8.93 6.07 -12.49
C GLU A 27 8.02 4.87 -12.79
N LEU A 28 7.57 4.76 -14.04
CA LEU A 28 6.95 3.58 -14.62
C LEU A 28 7.85 3.11 -15.77
N ASP A 29 8.32 1.86 -15.69
CA ASP A 29 9.20 1.24 -16.69
C ASP A 29 10.46 2.06 -17.00
N GLY A 30 11.03 2.68 -15.96
CA GLY A 30 12.25 3.51 -16.04
C GLY A 30 12.03 4.89 -16.68
N LYS A 31 10.79 5.23 -17.03
CA LYS A 31 10.42 6.60 -17.42
C LYS A 31 9.85 7.30 -16.21
N ALA A 32 10.28 8.53 -15.96
CA ALA A 32 9.63 9.38 -14.98
C ALA A 32 8.12 9.43 -15.28
N ALA A 33 7.30 9.48 -14.23
CA ALA A 33 5.85 9.59 -14.33
C ALA A 33 5.40 10.99 -14.85
N GLU A 34 6.11 11.50 -15.86
CA GLU A 34 5.86 12.75 -16.56
C GLU A 34 4.49 12.65 -17.25
N GLY A 35 3.53 13.43 -16.76
CA GLY A 35 2.15 13.43 -17.25
C GLY A 35 1.14 12.69 -16.37
N ALA A 36 1.59 11.89 -15.40
CA ALA A 36 0.73 11.49 -14.29
C ALA A 36 0.58 12.68 -13.33
N GLN A 37 -0.61 12.89 -12.79
CA GLN A 37 -0.79 13.82 -11.66
C GLN A 37 -0.12 13.21 -10.43
N VAL A 38 1.18 13.48 -10.27
CA VAL A 38 1.92 13.14 -9.05
C VAL A 38 1.61 14.21 -8.02
N GLU A 39 0.83 13.83 -7.03
CA GLU A 39 0.46 14.67 -5.91
C GLU A 39 1.46 14.46 -4.77
N GLN A 40 1.62 15.52 -3.98
CA GLN A 40 2.26 15.44 -2.68
C GLN A 40 1.23 15.81 -1.60
N PRO A 41 0.37 14.85 -1.16
CA PRO A 41 -0.67 15.14 -0.18
C PRO A 41 -0.12 15.62 1.16
N PHE A 42 1.10 15.17 1.50
CA PHE A 42 1.84 15.58 2.69
C PHE A 42 3.33 15.67 2.38
N PRO A 43 4.12 16.45 3.15
CA PRO A 43 5.57 16.47 3.00
C PRO A 43 6.18 15.07 3.07
N GLY A 44 6.94 14.69 2.05
CA GLY A 44 7.59 13.38 1.96
C GLY A 44 6.63 12.22 1.66
N VAL A 45 5.48 12.49 1.05
CA VAL A 45 4.54 11.48 0.52
C VAL A 45 4.26 11.78 -0.94
N LEU A 46 4.42 10.78 -1.81
CA LEU A 46 3.98 10.86 -3.21
C LEU A 46 2.77 9.96 -3.40
N HIS A 47 1.79 10.48 -4.12
CA HIS A 47 0.63 9.74 -4.60
C HIS A 47 0.48 9.96 -6.10
N ALA A 48 0.25 8.91 -6.87
CA ALA A 48 0.04 9.03 -8.31
C ALA A 48 -0.80 7.88 -8.84
N LYS A 49 -1.69 8.17 -9.80
CA LYS A 49 -2.34 7.18 -10.65
C LYS A 49 -1.53 7.06 -11.94
N LEU A 50 -0.76 5.98 -12.08
CA LEU A 50 0.10 5.74 -13.24
C LEU A 50 -0.69 4.98 -14.31
N ALA A 51 -0.86 5.60 -15.49
CA ALA A 51 -1.45 4.91 -16.64
C ALA A 51 -0.53 3.77 -17.07
N ALA A 52 -1.07 2.56 -17.18
CA ALA A 52 -0.35 1.36 -17.56
C ALA A 52 -1.19 0.55 -18.54
N GLU A 53 -0.54 0.09 -19.60
CA GLU A 53 -1.12 -0.82 -20.57
C GLU A 53 -1.21 -2.25 -19.98
N PRO A 54 -1.92 -3.19 -20.63
CA PRO A 54 -1.87 -4.58 -20.22
C PRO A 54 -0.44 -5.15 -20.32
N GLY A 55 0.06 -5.74 -19.23
CA GLY A 55 1.40 -6.32 -19.17
C GLY A 55 2.07 -6.23 -17.80
N GLU A 56 3.33 -6.67 -17.76
CA GLU A 56 4.21 -6.50 -16.61
C GLU A 56 4.87 -5.11 -16.65
N HIS A 57 4.91 -4.45 -15.50
CA HIS A 57 5.49 -3.13 -15.31
C HIS A 57 6.39 -3.08 -14.09
N VAL A 58 7.33 -2.14 -14.10
CA VAL A 58 8.14 -1.79 -12.94
C VAL A 58 7.78 -0.40 -12.47
N VAL A 59 7.23 -0.32 -11.25
CA VAL A 59 7.02 0.95 -10.56
C VAL A 59 8.23 1.20 -9.66
N ALA A 60 8.89 2.34 -9.82
CA ALA A 60 10.03 2.71 -9.01
C ALA A 60 9.82 4.04 -8.29
N LEU A 61 10.33 4.12 -7.07
CA LEU A 61 10.61 5.35 -6.34
C LEU A 61 12.12 5.56 -6.39
N VAL A 62 12.56 6.65 -6.98
CA VAL A 62 13.98 6.97 -7.18
C VAL A 62 14.29 8.26 -6.43
N TRP A 63 15.47 8.35 -5.80
CA TRP A 63 15.91 9.53 -5.07
C TRP A 63 17.44 9.65 -5.07
N PRO A 64 18.02 10.79 -4.63
CA PRO A 64 19.47 10.92 -4.54
C PRO A 64 20.11 9.82 -3.70
N GLY A 65 20.88 8.93 -4.35
CA GLY A 65 21.59 7.85 -3.69
C GLY A 65 20.79 6.56 -3.47
N GLY A 66 19.59 6.41 -4.05
CA GLY A 66 18.85 5.15 -3.91
C GLY A 66 17.65 4.97 -4.85
N ARG A 67 17.16 3.72 -4.88
CA ARG A 67 15.93 3.32 -5.56
C ARG A 67 15.21 2.24 -4.77
N ALA A 68 13.89 2.25 -4.81
CA ALA A 68 13.04 1.14 -4.41
C ALA A 68 12.08 0.85 -5.56
N GLN A 69 11.81 -0.42 -5.85
CA GLN A 69 10.94 -0.78 -6.97
C GLN A 69 10.11 -2.01 -6.65
N VAL A 70 9.01 -2.14 -7.37
CA VAL A 70 8.12 -3.30 -7.34
C VAL A 70 7.72 -3.65 -8.76
N ARG A 71 7.61 -4.95 -9.03
CA ARG A 71 6.97 -5.44 -10.25
C ARG A 71 5.48 -5.53 -10.03
N VAL A 72 4.72 -5.11 -11.02
CA VAL A 72 3.27 -5.20 -11.03
C VAL A 72 2.79 -5.74 -12.37
N PHE A 73 1.62 -6.35 -12.39
CA PHE A 73 0.97 -6.83 -13.61
C PHE A 73 -0.39 -6.17 -13.77
N VAL A 74 -0.71 -5.73 -14.98
CA VAL A 74 -2.01 -5.15 -15.34
C VAL A 74 -2.66 -6.03 -16.41
N GLY A 75 -3.89 -6.47 -16.15
CA GLY A 75 -4.70 -7.25 -17.09
C GLY A 75 -5.09 -8.62 -16.55
N ASP A 76 -5.67 -9.42 -17.45
CA ASP A 76 -6.14 -10.77 -17.15
C ASP A 76 -4.99 -11.79 -17.12
N ASN A 77 -5.18 -12.88 -16.37
CA ASN A 77 -4.26 -14.03 -16.30
C ASN A 77 -2.80 -13.64 -15.94
N PRO A 78 -2.57 -13.04 -14.76
CA PRO A 78 -1.23 -12.70 -14.31
C PRO A 78 -0.28 -13.91 -14.30
N PRO A 79 1.00 -13.74 -14.71
CA PRO A 79 2.01 -14.80 -14.64
C PRO A 79 2.26 -15.26 -13.20
N ASP A 80 2.94 -16.40 -13.07
CA ASP A 80 3.40 -16.90 -11.78
C ASP A 80 4.24 -15.86 -11.03
N GLY A 81 3.98 -15.72 -9.73
CA GLY A 81 4.62 -14.72 -8.89
C GLY A 81 3.83 -13.41 -8.75
N PHE A 82 2.78 -13.22 -9.54
CA PHE A 82 1.83 -12.12 -9.37
C PHE A 82 0.54 -12.59 -8.70
N LYS A 83 0.01 -11.78 -7.78
CA LYS A 83 -1.20 -12.08 -7.01
C LYS A 83 -2.15 -10.89 -7.04
N PRO A 84 -3.47 -11.13 -7.07
CA PRO A 84 -4.45 -10.05 -7.02
C PRO A 84 -4.15 -9.09 -5.86
N PHE A 85 -4.02 -7.80 -6.17
CA PHE A 85 -3.83 -6.76 -5.18
C PHE A 85 -5.18 -6.18 -4.79
N HIS A 86 -5.48 -6.21 -3.51
CA HIS A 86 -6.70 -5.62 -2.96
C HIS A 86 -6.37 -4.25 -2.40
N THR A 87 -6.73 -3.20 -3.14
CA THR A 87 -6.60 -1.82 -2.67
C THR A 87 -7.61 -1.55 -1.56
N HIS A 88 -7.14 -0.87 -0.53
CA HIS A 88 -7.97 -0.29 0.51
C HIS A 88 -7.41 1.11 0.79
N PRO A 89 -8.24 2.08 1.13
CA PRO A 89 -9.67 2.11 0.80
C PRO A 89 -9.91 2.08 -0.72
N PRO A 90 -11.16 1.93 -1.21
CA PRO A 90 -11.45 2.13 -2.62
C PRO A 90 -10.84 3.48 -3.09
N PRO A 91 -10.11 3.51 -4.23
CA PRO A 91 -9.35 4.69 -4.67
C PRO A 91 -10.19 5.97 -4.82
N ASP A 92 -11.48 5.80 -5.08
CA ASP A 92 -12.42 6.90 -5.28
C ASP A 92 -13.38 6.91 -4.09
N GLY A 93 -13.15 7.81 -3.12
CA GLY A 93 -14.10 8.04 -2.03
C GLY A 93 -13.52 8.33 -0.65
N ILE A 94 -12.19 8.29 -0.46
CA ILE A 94 -11.56 8.65 0.82
C ILE A 94 -10.33 9.55 0.60
N ASP A 95 -10.31 10.69 1.28
CA ASP A 95 -9.18 11.60 1.32
C ASP A 95 -8.10 11.13 2.30
N CYS A 96 -6.83 11.39 1.97
CA CYS A 96 -5.69 11.02 2.80
C CYS A 96 -5.82 11.54 4.26
N ALA A 97 -6.41 12.73 4.44
CA ALA A 97 -6.59 13.37 5.74
C ALA A 97 -7.65 12.69 6.64
N GLN A 98 -8.50 11.82 6.10
CA GLN A 98 -9.47 11.05 6.90
C GLN A 98 -8.77 9.99 7.75
N CYS A 99 -7.71 9.37 7.21
CA CYS A 99 -6.94 8.35 7.92
C CYS A 99 -5.67 8.91 8.54
N HIS A 100 -5.20 10.07 8.11
CA HIS A 100 -3.92 10.59 8.52
C HIS A 100 -3.94 12.06 8.88
N GLY A 101 -2.98 12.46 9.71
CA GLY A 101 -2.73 13.85 10.01
C GLY A 101 -1.25 14.14 10.19
N LEU A 102 -0.95 15.36 10.59
CA LEU A 102 0.41 15.81 10.82
C LEU A 102 0.73 15.83 12.31
N SER A 103 1.86 15.25 12.68
CA SER A 103 2.45 15.48 14.00
C SER A 103 2.91 16.94 14.15
N ARG A 104 3.19 17.36 15.38
CA ARG A 104 3.76 18.71 15.66
C ARG A 104 5.06 19.02 14.90
N ARG A 105 5.77 17.99 14.41
CA ARG A 105 7.00 18.12 13.61
C ARG A 105 6.75 17.97 12.11
N GLY A 106 5.51 18.11 11.65
CA GLY A 106 5.13 18.00 10.23
C GLY A 106 5.23 16.59 9.65
N ARG A 107 5.51 15.55 10.46
CA ARG A 107 5.49 14.17 9.97
C ARG A 107 4.07 13.64 9.87
N PHE A 108 3.77 13.02 8.75
CA PHE A 108 2.55 12.26 8.54
C PHE A 108 2.42 11.10 9.54
N ARG A 109 1.23 10.98 10.15
CA ARG A 109 0.89 9.94 11.13
C ARG A 109 -0.45 9.36 10.77
N PHE A 110 -0.58 8.03 10.85
CA PHE A 110 -1.89 7.39 10.84
C PHE A 110 -2.63 7.79 12.12
N GLN A 111 -3.79 8.43 11.96
CA GLN A 111 -4.66 8.89 13.04
C GLN A 111 -6.05 8.26 12.98
N GLY A 112 -6.39 7.66 11.84
CA GLY A 112 -7.66 7.01 11.59
C GLY A 112 -7.76 5.73 12.40
N ASP A 113 -8.93 5.54 12.98
CA ASP A 113 -9.31 4.26 13.55
C ASP A 113 -10.00 3.44 12.45
N CYS A 114 -9.65 2.16 12.31
CA CYS A 114 -10.38 1.23 11.44
C CYS A 114 -11.88 1.23 11.78
N PHE A 115 -12.20 1.45 13.06
CA PHE A 115 -13.57 1.49 13.55
C PHE A 115 -14.37 2.75 13.16
N ALA A 116 -13.73 3.74 12.53
CA ALA A 116 -14.45 4.89 11.97
C ALA A 116 -15.36 4.49 10.80
N CYS A 117 -15.02 3.39 10.10
CA CYS A 117 -15.80 2.87 8.98
C CYS A 117 -16.24 1.41 9.18
N HIS A 118 -15.54 0.64 10.02
CA HIS A 118 -15.83 -0.76 10.26
C HIS A 118 -16.39 -1.03 11.64
N THR A 119 -17.26 -2.02 11.78
CA THR A 119 -17.72 -2.49 13.09
C THR A 119 -16.84 -3.65 13.56
N ASP A 120 -16.80 -3.90 14.87
CA ASP A 120 -15.94 -4.93 15.46
C ASP A 120 -16.28 -6.35 14.96
N GLU A 121 -17.57 -6.58 14.66
CA GLU A 121 -18.08 -7.85 14.16
C GLU A 121 -17.51 -8.21 12.77
N GLN A 122 -16.99 -7.22 12.04
CA GLN A 122 -16.36 -7.44 10.73
C GLN A 122 -14.93 -7.99 10.86
N PHE A 123 -14.30 -7.86 12.03
CA PHE A 123 -12.93 -8.34 12.28
C PHE A 123 -12.90 -9.70 12.98
N THR A 124 -13.71 -10.64 12.50
CA THR A 124 -13.74 -12.01 13.04
C THR A 124 -12.50 -12.79 12.61
N ALA A 125 -11.71 -13.24 13.59
CA ALA A 125 -10.52 -14.06 13.36
C ALA A 125 -10.69 -15.45 13.98
N LYS A 126 -10.23 -16.49 13.27
CA LYS A 126 -10.18 -17.86 13.81
C LYS A 126 -9.23 -17.98 15.01
N HIS A 127 -8.18 -17.15 15.05
CA HIS A 127 -7.20 -17.09 16.12
C HIS A 127 -6.99 -15.62 16.52
N PRO A 128 -7.88 -15.07 17.37
CA PRO A 128 -7.79 -13.67 17.76
C PRO A 128 -6.67 -13.46 18.78
N HIS A 129 -5.92 -12.36 18.61
CA HIS A 129 -5.23 -11.76 19.75
C HIS A 129 -6.25 -10.93 20.52
N ALA A 130 -6.20 -10.97 21.85
CA ALA A 130 -7.00 -10.05 22.64
C ALA A 130 -6.54 -8.62 22.32
N LYS A 131 -7.48 -7.66 22.27
CA LYS A 131 -7.19 -6.27 21.86
C LYS A 131 -6.02 -5.66 22.66
N HIS A 132 -5.96 -5.92 23.96
CA HIS A 132 -4.88 -5.45 24.84
C HIS A 132 -3.49 -6.07 24.54
N VAL A 133 -3.42 -7.16 23.77
CA VAL A 133 -2.17 -7.81 23.35
C VAL A 133 -1.67 -7.22 22.04
N LEU A 134 -2.58 -6.92 21.10
CA LEU A 134 -2.28 -6.29 19.81
C LEU A 134 -3.30 -5.19 19.51
N GLU A 135 -2.98 -3.98 19.96
CA GLU A 135 -3.85 -2.80 19.76
C GLU A 135 -3.65 -2.13 18.39
N GLN A 136 -2.51 -2.40 17.72
CA GLN A 136 -2.13 -1.72 16.49
C GLN A 136 -2.41 -2.61 15.28
N CYS A 137 -3.57 -2.43 14.64
CA CYS A 137 -3.98 -3.15 13.42
C CYS A 137 -2.89 -3.11 12.34
N GLY A 138 -2.21 -1.96 12.21
CA GLY A 138 -1.14 -1.72 11.24
C GLY A 138 0.14 -2.55 11.42
N MET A 139 0.28 -3.30 12.52
CA MET A 139 1.39 -4.23 12.71
C MET A 139 1.30 -5.43 11.77
N CYS A 140 0.08 -5.84 11.42
CA CYS A 140 -0.17 -6.99 10.56
C CYS A 140 -0.90 -6.59 9.29
N HIS A 141 -1.69 -5.52 9.30
CA HIS A 141 -2.50 -5.07 8.17
C HIS A 141 -1.92 -3.82 7.51
N ASN A 142 -2.14 -3.65 6.21
CA ASN A 142 -1.82 -2.42 5.49
C ASN A 142 -3.10 -1.76 4.98
N ALA A 143 -3.41 -0.59 5.53
CA ALA A 143 -4.60 0.16 5.15
C ALA A 143 -4.58 0.68 3.71
N HIS A 144 -3.44 0.65 3.00
CA HIS A 144 -3.33 1.02 1.58
C HIS A 144 -3.50 -0.17 0.62
N GLY A 145 -3.67 -1.39 1.13
CA GLY A 145 -3.89 -2.59 0.32
C GLY A 145 -2.79 -3.65 0.40
N SER A 146 -3.11 -4.88 0.00
CA SER A 146 -2.17 -6.01 -0.03
C SER A 146 -2.54 -7.10 -1.04
N THR A 147 -1.57 -7.97 -1.36
CA THR A 147 -1.78 -9.23 -2.08
C THR A 147 -2.14 -10.40 -1.17
N ALA A 148 -2.09 -10.21 0.16
CA ALA A 148 -2.51 -11.20 1.13
C ALA A 148 -3.92 -10.90 1.64
N ASP A 149 -4.64 -11.97 1.99
CA ASP A 149 -6.00 -11.92 2.51
C ASP A 149 -6.13 -10.93 3.68
N ALA A 150 -7.30 -10.31 3.79
CA ALA A 150 -7.60 -9.34 4.83
C ALA A 150 -6.55 -8.21 4.95
N LEU A 151 -5.93 -7.80 3.84
CA LEU A 151 -4.93 -6.73 3.79
C LEU A 151 -3.66 -7.00 4.61
N GLN A 152 -3.33 -8.25 4.87
CA GLN A 152 -2.16 -8.59 5.69
C GLN A 152 -0.85 -8.19 5.00
N LEU A 153 0.15 -7.75 5.76
CA LEU A 153 1.49 -7.40 5.26
C LEU A 153 2.22 -8.62 4.69
N TYR A 154 1.90 -9.81 5.21
CA TYR A 154 2.54 -11.08 4.90
C TYR A 154 1.48 -12.18 4.77
N PRO A 155 1.80 -13.32 4.13
CA PRO A 155 1.00 -14.52 4.27
C PRO A 155 0.82 -14.90 5.74
N ARG A 156 -0.33 -15.48 6.08
CA ARG A 156 -0.73 -15.81 7.47
C ARG A 156 0.39 -16.42 8.31
N GLU A 157 1.06 -17.45 7.79
CA GLU A 157 2.12 -18.14 8.53
C GLU A 157 3.30 -17.21 8.88
N THR A 158 3.78 -16.45 7.91
CA THR A 158 4.85 -15.46 8.11
C THR A 158 4.43 -14.37 9.09
N ALA A 159 3.16 -13.95 9.06
CA ALA A 159 2.62 -12.98 9.99
C ALA A 159 2.66 -13.51 11.44
N CYS A 160 2.23 -14.76 11.68
CA CYS A 160 2.31 -15.38 13.00
C CYS A 160 3.77 -15.51 13.50
N ARG A 161 4.69 -15.85 12.59
CA ARG A 161 6.11 -16.00 12.90
C ARG A 161 6.83 -14.69 13.22
N GLN A 162 6.20 -13.52 13.02
CA GLN A 162 6.78 -12.25 13.46
C GLN A 162 6.97 -12.19 14.99
N CYS A 163 6.16 -12.93 15.75
CA CYS A 163 6.24 -12.98 17.21
C CYS A 163 6.34 -14.39 17.78
N HIS A 164 5.83 -15.41 17.08
CA HIS A 164 5.83 -16.78 17.57
C HIS A 164 6.89 -17.64 16.88
N SER A 165 7.64 -18.40 17.66
CA SER A 165 8.50 -19.47 17.14
C SER A 165 7.66 -20.72 16.84
N LEU A 166 6.88 -20.67 15.75
CA LEU A 166 6.12 -21.79 15.19
C LEU A 166 6.96 -22.60 14.20
#